data_AF-A0A2E3XI94-F1
#
_entry.id   AF-A0A2E3XI94-F1
#
_cell.length_a   1.000
_cell.length_b   1.000
_cell.length_c   1.000
_cell.angle_alpha   90.00
_cell.angle_beta   90.00
_cell.angle_gamma   90.00
#
_symmetry.space_group_name_H-M   'P 1'
#
loop_
_entity.id
_entity.type
_entity.pdbx_description
1 polymer ?
#
loop_
_entity_poly.entity_id
_entity_poly.type
_entity_poly.pdbx_seq_one_letter_code
_entity_poly.pdbx_strand_id
1 'polypeptide(L)'
;MAKIPAVILQQFVGMGDYERTLAIDRASRELNMPVSEILSELKEFENGPQKPPQAPNQPVTMPERESKFKPSENEGEGSPNFLQDTHKYRFTYDPSQAGKRRQEGVEQAILCPHCSAALGIPATRPIRVTCPSCMMDSTFES
;
A
#
# COMPACT_ATOMS: atom_id res chain seq x y z
N MET A 1 -4.39 -10.07 -45.89
CA MET A 1 -3.71 -10.01 -44.58
C MET A 1 -3.73 -8.56 -44.15
N ALA A 2 -4.74 -8.18 -43.36
CA ALA A 2 -4.84 -6.83 -42.84
C ALA A 2 -3.89 -6.75 -41.65
N LYS A 3 -2.73 -6.11 -41.84
CA LYS A 3 -1.74 -5.96 -40.78
C LYS A 3 -2.24 -4.90 -39.80
N ILE A 4 -2.28 -5.22 -38.51
CA ILE A 4 -2.57 -4.20 -37.50
C ILE A 4 -1.45 -3.15 -37.56
N PRO A 5 -1.76 -1.85 -37.58
CA PRO A 5 -0.75 -0.81 -37.53
C PRO A 5 0.16 -0.98 -36.31
N ALA A 6 1.48 -0.98 -36.52
CA ALA A 6 2.47 -1.15 -35.44
C ALA A 6 2.34 -0.13 -34.29
N VAL A 7 1.77 1.05 -34.59
CA VAL A 7 1.46 2.10 -33.60
C VAL A 7 0.45 1.60 -32.55
N ILE A 8 -0.56 0.84 -32.97
CA ILE A 8 -1.60 0.29 -32.08
C ILE A 8 -1.01 -0.83 -31.22
N LEU A 9 -0.18 -1.69 -31.82
CA LEU A 9 0.51 -2.76 -31.09
C LEU A 9 1.47 -2.20 -30.03
N GLN A 10 2.21 -1.14 -30.36
CA GLN A 10 3.10 -0.46 -29.41
C GLN A 10 2.33 0.18 -28.24
N GLN A 11 1.12 0.69 -28.50
CA GLN A 11 0.25 1.22 -27.45
C GLN A 11 -0.16 0.12 -26.45
N PHE A 12 -0.48 -1.09 -26.92
CA PHE A 12 -0.84 -2.20 -26.03
C PHE A 12 0.30 -2.67 -25.12
N VAL A 13 1.56 -2.54 -25.56
CA VAL A 13 2.74 -2.90 -24.75
C VAL A 13 2.95 -1.95 -23.57
N GLY A 14 2.51 -0.69 -23.69
CA GLY A 14 2.64 0.32 -22.63
C GLY A 14 1.48 0.38 -21.63
N MET A 15 0.38 -0.32 -21.89
CA MET A 15 -0.83 -0.31 -21.06
C MET A 15 -0.82 -1.46 -20.05
N GLY A 16 -1.35 -1.23 -18.85
CA GLY A 16 -1.52 -2.28 -17.84
C GLY A 16 -2.54 -3.35 -18.28
N ASP A 17 -2.52 -4.53 -17.65
CA ASP A 17 -3.27 -5.71 -18.11
C ASP A 17 -4.79 -5.46 -18.33
N TYR A 18 -5.44 -4.78 -17.38
CA TYR A 18 -6.85 -4.44 -17.50
C TYR A 18 -7.12 -3.47 -18.66
N GLU A 19 -6.35 -2.39 -18.77
CA GLU A 19 -6.51 -1.41 -19.84
C GLU A 19 -6.18 -2.01 -21.22
N ARG A 20 -5.18 -2.91 -21.28
CA ARG A 20 -4.80 -3.67 -22.46
C ARG A 20 -5.96 -4.52 -22.97
N THR A 21 -6.65 -5.26 -22.11
CA THR A 21 -7.81 -6.06 -22.52
C THR A 21 -8.96 -5.20 -23.07
N LEU A 22 -9.24 -4.06 -22.45
CA LEU A 22 -10.28 -3.13 -22.91
C LEU A 22 -9.92 -2.47 -24.25
N ALA A 23 -8.65 -2.12 -24.43
CA ALA A 23 -8.15 -1.52 -25.66
C ALA A 23 -8.15 -2.54 -26.82
N ILE A 24 -7.85 -3.82 -26.54
CA ILE A 24 -7.98 -4.92 -27.51
C ILE A 24 -9.45 -5.16 -27.88
N ASP A 25 -10.39 -5.12 -26.93
CA ASP A 25 -11.84 -5.25 -27.25
C ASP A 25 -12.33 -4.09 -28.13
N ARG A 26 -11.86 -2.85 -27.87
CA ARG A 26 -12.12 -1.71 -28.76
C ARG A 26 -11.53 -1.92 -30.15
N ALA A 27 -10.25 -2.29 -30.24
CA ALA A 27 -9.57 -2.49 -31.52
C ALA A 27 -10.18 -3.64 -32.34
N SER A 28 -10.68 -4.69 -31.68
CA SER A 28 -11.41 -5.79 -32.32
C SER A 28 -12.66 -5.28 -33.05
N ARG A 29 -13.40 -4.34 -32.45
CA ARG A 29 -14.59 -3.74 -33.06
C ARG A 29 -14.25 -2.75 -34.17
N GLU A 30 -13.19 -1.97 -34.01
CA GLU A 30 -12.76 -0.99 -35.01
C GLU A 30 -12.18 -1.66 -36.26
N LEU A 31 -11.38 -2.70 -36.09
CA LEU A 31 -10.68 -3.40 -37.17
C LEU A 31 -11.46 -4.61 -37.72
N ASN A 32 -12.63 -4.94 -37.14
CA ASN A 32 -13.44 -6.11 -37.47
C ASN A 32 -12.62 -7.42 -37.48
N MET A 33 -11.71 -7.55 -36.52
CA MET A 33 -10.79 -8.69 -36.39
C MET A 33 -11.07 -9.43 -35.08
N PRO A 34 -11.03 -10.78 -35.05
CA PRO A 34 -11.21 -11.52 -33.82
C PRO A 34 -10.08 -11.23 -32.83
N VAL A 35 -10.44 -11.15 -31.54
CA VAL A 35 -9.51 -10.90 -30.43
C VAL A 35 -8.31 -11.86 -30.44
N SER A 36 -8.52 -13.12 -30.84
CA SER A 36 -7.46 -14.13 -30.91
C SER A 36 -6.35 -13.79 -31.92
N GLU A 37 -6.69 -13.16 -33.04
CA GLU A 37 -5.73 -12.79 -34.09
C GLU A 37 -4.88 -11.59 -33.67
N ILE A 38 -5.51 -10.61 -32.99
CA ILE A 38 -4.82 -9.46 -32.39
C ILE A 38 -3.80 -9.91 -31.33
N LEU A 39 -4.16 -10.91 -30.52
CA LEU A 39 -3.27 -11.45 -29.50
C LEU A 39 -2.06 -12.19 -30.09
N SER A 40 -2.24 -12.91 -31.19
CA SER A 40 -1.11 -13.55 -31.88
C SER A 40 -0.13 -12.53 -32.45
N GLU A 41 -0.63 -11.48 -33.12
CA GLU A 41 0.23 -10.43 -33.67
C GLU A 41 0.97 -9.66 -32.56
N LEU A 42 0.30 -9.40 -31.43
CA LEU A 42 0.91 -8.73 -30.28
C LEU A 42 2.03 -9.57 -29.65
N LYS A 43 1.83 -10.89 -29.53
CA LYS A 43 2.86 -11.81 -29.04
C LYS A 43 4.05 -11.89 -30.02
N GLU A 44 3.80 -11.91 -31.32
CA GLU A 44 4.87 -11.86 -32.32
C GLU A 44 5.66 -10.54 -32.26
N PHE A 45 4.99 -9.42 -31.98
CA PHE A 45 5.61 -8.11 -31.80
C PHE A 45 6.48 -8.04 -30.52
N GLU A 46 6.00 -8.59 -29.40
CA GLU A 46 6.77 -8.69 -28.15
C GLU A 46 8.03 -9.57 -28.28
N ASN A 47 8.02 -10.57 -29.17
CA ASN A 47 9.12 -11.52 -29.36
C ASN A 47 10.12 -11.12 -30.48
N GLY A 48 10.07 -9.89 -31.01
CA GLY A 48 11.03 -9.34 -31.99
C GLY A 48 12.49 -9.23 -31.48
N PRO A 49 13.51 -9.09 -32.36
CA PRO A 49 14.80 -9.76 -32.24
C PRO A 49 15.68 -9.36 -31.04
N GLN A 50 15.86 -10.33 -30.13
CA GLN A 50 17.03 -10.66 -29.28
C GLN A 50 18.08 -9.54 -29.05
N LYS A 51 18.06 -8.92 -27.86
CA LYS A 51 19.20 -8.15 -27.31
C LYS A 51 20.02 -9.05 -26.37
N PRO A 52 21.35 -9.20 -26.54
CA PRO A 52 22.15 -10.12 -25.72
C PRO A 52 22.38 -9.59 -24.29
N PRO A 53 22.56 -10.49 -23.30
CA PRO A 53 22.63 -10.14 -21.88
C PRO A 53 24.06 -9.83 -21.41
N GLN A 54 24.23 -8.76 -20.63
CA GLN A 54 25.45 -8.51 -19.84
C GLN A 54 25.14 -8.70 -18.35
N ALA A 55 25.93 -9.55 -17.70
CA ALA A 55 25.98 -9.74 -16.25
C ALA A 55 27.33 -9.22 -15.71
N PRO A 56 27.63 -9.27 -14.40
CA PRO A 56 27.18 -8.32 -13.37
C PRO A 56 28.37 -7.68 -12.60
N ASN A 57 28.24 -6.43 -12.16
CA ASN A 57 29.20 -5.82 -11.20
C ASN A 57 28.57 -5.79 -9.80
N GLN A 58 29.14 -6.57 -8.88
CA GLN A 58 29.09 -6.40 -7.42
C GLN A 58 30.31 -5.53 -7.01
N PRO A 59 30.44 -4.90 -5.81
CA PRO A 59 29.77 -5.20 -4.54
C PRO A 59 29.42 -3.95 -3.67
N VAL A 60 28.79 -4.14 -2.49
CA VAL A 60 29.26 -3.78 -1.12
C VAL A 60 28.13 -4.08 -0.13
N THR A 61 28.40 -4.92 0.87
CA THR A 61 27.44 -5.41 1.88
C THR A 61 27.54 -4.63 3.20
N MET A 62 26.46 -3.95 3.57
CA MET A 62 26.12 -3.56 4.95
C MET A 62 25.21 -4.64 5.55
N PRO A 63 25.28 -4.96 6.85
CA PRO A 63 24.37 -5.92 7.47
C PRO A 63 23.02 -5.25 7.68
N GLU A 64 22.12 -5.45 6.72
CA GLU A 64 20.76 -4.98 6.78
C GLU A 64 19.94 -5.87 7.73
N ARG A 65 19.17 -5.24 8.61
CA ARG A 65 18.24 -5.93 9.50
C ARG A 65 17.14 -6.56 8.65
N GLU A 66 17.33 -7.83 8.27
CA GLU A 66 16.40 -8.53 7.38
C GLU A 66 15.02 -8.67 8.04
N SER A 67 14.08 -7.86 7.56
CA SER A 67 12.67 -8.22 7.57
C SER A 67 12.52 -9.60 6.92
N LYS A 68 12.02 -10.59 7.67
CA LYS A 68 11.69 -11.92 7.12
C LYS A 68 10.49 -11.89 6.16
N PHE A 69 9.85 -10.74 5.99
CA PHE A 69 8.85 -10.51 4.95
C PHE A 69 9.53 -9.78 3.79
N LYS A 70 9.95 -10.54 2.78
CA LYS A 70 10.33 -10.01 1.48
C LYS A 70 9.06 -10.07 0.60
N PRO A 71 8.56 -8.94 0.05
CA PRO A 71 7.63 -9.04 -1.07
C PRO A 71 8.37 -9.77 -2.18
N SER A 72 7.91 -10.96 -2.55
CA SER A 72 8.45 -11.67 -3.70
C SER A 72 8.07 -10.88 -4.95
N GLU A 73 9.05 -10.57 -5.80
CA GLU A 73 8.88 -9.93 -7.13
C GLU A 73 7.95 -10.68 -8.10
N ASN A 74 7.33 -11.78 -7.66
CA ASN A 74 6.26 -12.48 -8.34
C ASN A 74 4.95 -12.27 -7.57
N GLU A 75 4.38 -11.07 -7.69
CA GLU A 75 2.99 -10.82 -7.34
C GLU A 75 2.09 -11.44 -8.44
N GLY A 76 1.94 -12.77 -8.41
CA GLY A 76 0.98 -13.46 -9.27
C GLY A 76 -0.46 -13.23 -8.80
N GLU A 77 -1.45 -13.42 -9.69
CA GLU A 77 -2.88 -13.40 -9.36
C GLU A 77 -3.16 -14.29 -8.12
N GLY A 78 -3.34 -13.65 -6.95
CA GLY A 78 -3.54 -14.33 -5.66
C GLY A 78 -2.60 -13.87 -4.53
N SER A 79 -1.60 -13.04 -4.79
CA SER A 79 -0.75 -12.49 -3.73
C SER A 79 -1.46 -11.37 -2.94
N PRO A 80 -1.27 -11.27 -1.62
CA PRO A 80 -1.83 -10.19 -0.82
C PRO A 80 -1.26 -8.85 -1.26
N ASN A 81 -2.13 -7.85 -1.47
CA ASN A 81 -1.71 -6.50 -1.83
C ASN A 81 -1.00 -5.83 -0.65
N PHE A 82 0.29 -5.59 -0.78
CA PHE A 82 1.10 -4.96 0.26
C PHE A 82 0.87 -3.45 0.25
N LEU A 83 0.16 -2.96 1.27
CA LEU A 83 -0.14 -1.53 1.38
C LEU A 83 1.12 -0.74 1.74
N GLN A 84 1.47 0.26 0.91
CA GLN A 84 2.71 1.02 1.05
C GLN A 84 2.80 1.81 2.37
N ASP A 85 1.68 2.20 2.97
CA ASP A 85 1.63 3.00 4.20
C ASP A 85 0.94 2.25 5.35
N THR A 86 1.47 1.06 5.68
CA THR A 86 0.97 0.20 6.75
C THR A 86 0.87 0.91 8.11
N HIS A 87 1.61 2.00 8.31
CA HIS A 87 1.69 2.70 9.59
C HIS A 87 0.39 3.44 9.96
N LYS A 88 -0.42 3.86 8.98
CA LYS A 88 -1.71 4.53 9.22
C LYS A 88 -2.81 3.59 9.71
N TYR A 89 -2.64 2.30 9.45
CA TYR A 89 -3.60 1.25 9.81
C TYR A 89 -3.21 0.55 11.11
N ARG A 90 -2.12 1.00 11.76
CA ARG A 90 -1.75 0.51 13.09
C ARG A 90 -2.69 1.13 14.12
N PHE A 91 -3.24 0.30 15.00
CA PHE A 91 -3.91 0.79 16.19
C PHE A 91 -2.96 1.71 16.96
N THR A 92 -3.46 2.84 17.46
CA THR A 92 -2.73 3.83 18.28
C THR A 92 -2.26 3.28 19.64
N TYR A 93 -2.32 1.97 19.83
CA TYR A 93 -1.74 1.30 20.98
C TYR A 93 -0.21 1.45 20.95
N ASP A 94 0.35 1.99 22.02
CA ASP A 94 1.80 2.05 22.25
C ASP A 94 2.23 0.77 23.00
N PRO A 95 2.82 -0.24 22.33
CA PRO A 95 3.23 -1.50 22.95
C PRO A 95 4.53 -1.39 23.74
N SER A 96 5.12 -0.18 23.85
CA SER A 96 6.32 0.01 24.65
C SER A 96 6.04 -0.27 26.14
N GLN A 97 7.09 -0.67 26.86
CA GLN A 97 6.99 -0.83 28.32
C GLN A 97 6.54 0.48 29.01
N ALA A 98 6.93 1.63 28.45
CA ALA A 98 6.48 2.94 28.91
C ALA A 98 4.99 3.18 28.65
N GLY A 99 4.47 2.79 27.48
CA GLY A 99 3.04 2.80 27.16
C GLY A 99 2.22 1.96 28.13
N LYS A 100 2.70 0.75 28.43
CA LYS A 100 2.06 -0.17 29.38
C LYS A 100 2.01 0.40 30.80
N ARG A 101 3.12 0.96 31.31
CA ARG A 101 3.15 1.63 32.63
C ARG A 101 2.18 2.82 32.73
N ARG A 102 2.03 3.60 31.66
CA ARG A 102 1.05 4.71 31.62
C ARG A 102 -0.38 4.20 31.66
N GLN A 103 -0.68 3.08 30.99
CA GLN A 103 -2.00 2.46 31.00
C GLN A 103 -2.31 1.78 32.35
N GLU A 104 -1.30 1.18 33.01
CA GLU A 104 -1.45 0.56 34.33
C GLU A 104 -1.82 1.59 35.42
N GLY A 105 -1.38 2.85 35.30
CA GLY A 105 -1.73 3.93 36.22
C GLY A 105 -3.11 4.56 36.00
N VAL A 106 -3.89 4.10 35.03
CA VAL A 106 -5.24 4.60 34.73
C VAL A 106 -6.26 3.76 35.50
N GLU A 107 -6.90 4.35 36.51
CA GLU A 107 -7.88 3.67 37.36
C GLU A 107 -9.32 4.08 37.04
N GLN A 108 -9.51 5.27 36.47
CA GLN A 108 -10.83 5.85 36.20
C GLN A 108 -10.89 6.39 34.77
N ALA A 109 -12.11 6.43 34.21
CA ALA A 109 -12.38 7.07 32.94
C ALA A 109 -13.38 8.21 33.15
N ILE A 110 -13.07 9.40 32.62
CA ILE A 110 -13.92 10.59 32.66
C ILE A 110 -14.11 11.15 31.25
N LEU A 111 -15.13 11.99 31.07
CA LEU A 111 -15.32 12.73 29.83
C LEU A 111 -14.67 14.11 29.94
N CYS A 112 -13.99 14.55 28.90
CA CYS A 112 -13.53 15.93 28.80
C CYS A 112 -14.75 16.88 28.78
N PRO A 113 -14.79 17.93 29.61
CA PRO A 113 -15.93 18.86 29.66
C PRO A 113 -16.09 19.67 28.36
N HIS A 114 -15.04 19.80 27.55
CA HIS A 114 -15.04 20.63 26.34
C HIS A 114 -15.37 19.86 25.06
N CYS A 115 -14.85 18.64 24.90
CA CYS A 115 -14.99 17.87 23.66
C CYS A 115 -15.62 16.49 23.84
N SER A 116 -16.08 16.17 25.05
CA SER A 116 -16.67 14.88 25.43
C SER A 116 -15.84 13.63 25.07
N ALA A 117 -14.54 13.80 24.79
CA ALA A 117 -13.62 12.69 24.60
C ALA A 117 -13.41 11.93 25.91
N ALA A 118 -13.40 10.60 25.84
CA ALA A 118 -13.10 9.74 26.99
C ALA A 118 -11.61 9.80 27.34
N LEU A 119 -11.29 10.09 28.60
CA LEU A 119 -9.95 10.23 29.14
C LEU A 119 -9.75 9.26 30.31
N GLY A 120 -8.68 8.47 30.24
CA GLY A 120 -8.22 7.66 31.36
C GLY A 120 -7.36 8.48 32.31
N ILE A 121 -7.69 8.50 33.60
CA ILE A 121 -7.00 9.27 34.64
C ILE A 121 -6.72 8.40 35.88
N PRO A 122 -5.66 8.70 36.65
CA PRO A 122 -5.43 8.07 37.95
C PRO A 122 -6.48 8.53 38.97
N ALA A 123 -6.69 7.76 40.05
CA ALA A 123 -7.60 8.16 41.14
C ALA A 123 -7.00 9.20 42.10
N THR A 124 -5.72 9.58 41.94
CA THR A 124 -5.12 10.66 42.71
C THR A 124 -5.75 12.01 42.31
N ARG A 125 -6.05 12.83 43.31
CA ARG A 125 -6.63 14.17 43.20
C ARG A 125 -5.90 15.10 44.16
N PRO A 126 -5.73 16.40 43.86
CA PRO A 126 -6.13 17.11 42.65
C PRO A 126 -5.17 16.86 41.47
N ILE A 127 -5.70 16.79 40.24
CA ILE A 127 -4.91 16.58 39.03
C ILE A 127 -5.23 17.61 37.95
N ARG A 128 -4.22 17.96 37.16
CA ARG A 128 -4.33 18.74 35.93
C ARG A 128 -4.24 17.79 34.74
N VAL A 129 -5.29 17.74 33.94
CA VAL A 129 -5.37 16.86 32.77
C VAL A 129 -5.52 17.71 31.52
N THR A 130 -4.61 17.53 30.57
CA THR A 130 -4.68 18.11 29.23
C THR A 130 -5.32 17.11 28.28
N CYS A 131 -6.44 17.47 27.66
CA CYS A 131 -7.11 16.58 26.72
C CYS A 131 -6.30 16.47 25.42
N PRO A 132 -5.93 15.25 24.95
CA PRO A 132 -5.22 15.08 23.68
C PRO A 132 -6.07 15.43 22.46
N SER A 133 -7.40 15.48 22.59
CA SER A 133 -8.31 15.76 21.46
C SER A 133 -8.56 17.25 21.23
N CYS A 134 -8.60 18.08 22.27
CA CYS A 134 -8.87 19.52 22.16
C CYS A 134 -7.79 20.43 22.76
N MET A 135 -6.73 19.85 23.34
CA MET A 135 -5.62 20.53 24.01
C MET A 135 -6.00 21.44 25.19
N MET A 136 -7.26 21.43 25.63
CA MET A 136 -7.70 22.18 26.81
C MET A 136 -7.28 21.47 28.10
N ASP A 137 -6.83 22.27 29.05
CA ASP A 137 -6.52 21.89 30.41
C ASP A 137 -7.77 21.93 31.29
N SER A 138 -7.91 20.90 32.13
CA SER A 138 -9.01 20.76 33.08
C SER A 138 -8.47 20.25 34.41
N THR A 139 -8.99 20.79 35.50
CA THR A 139 -8.65 20.41 36.88
C THR A 139 -9.76 19.57 37.48
N PHE A 140 -9.41 18.41 38.03
CA PHE A 140 -10.35 17.55 38.74
C PHE A 140 -9.92 17.46 40.22
N GLU A 141 -10.83 17.84 41.12
CA GLU A 141 -10.57 17.93 42.57
C GLU A 141 -11.27 16.83 43.38
N SER A 142 -12.15 16.02 42.76
CA SER A 142 -13.02 15.04 43.43
C SER A 142 -13.06 13.67 42.76
#